data_AF-A0AAP0DF88-F1
#
_entry.id   AF-A0AAP0DF88-F1
#
_cell.length_a   1.000
_cell.length_b   1.000
_cell.length_c   1.000
_cell.angle_alpha   90.00
_cell.angle_beta   90.00
_cell.angle_gamma   90.00
#
_symmetry.space_group_name_H-M   'P 1'
#
loop_
_entity.id
_entity.type
_entity.pdbx_description
1 polymer ?
#
loop_
_entity_poly.entity_id
_entity_poly.type
_entity_poly.pdbx_seq_one_letter_code
_entity_poly.pdbx_strand_id
1 'polypeptide(L)'
;MLPYASLQEASTAMGRPLTAAETLWFNYTAHKTDYLLYCHSIPMLFLLQTLVPLFYLLIELVFPRYVAPYKLQPKIKISLYENFKCYLVVMRTFFLIVAPILLLSYPSIKMIGIRTSLPLPSSMEIICQLVIYFVIEDYSNYWIHRLFHLQWVYENIHKVHHEYTAPMGFATQHAHWIENLVFGIPSFLGPALVPGHMITFLLWLALRQIESVENHSG
;
A
#
# COMPACT_ATOMS: atom_id res chain seq x y z
N MET A 1 21.35 -7.38 2.50
CA MET A 1 22.41 -6.44 2.09
C MET A 1 22.96 -6.95 0.79
N LEU A 2 23.32 -6.07 -0.13
CA LEU A 2 23.99 -6.51 -1.36
C LEU A 2 25.31 -7.20 -0.99
N PRO A 3 25.64 -8.33 -1.63
CA PRO A 3 26.83 -9.10 -1.28
C PRO A 3 28.13 -8.52 -1.87
N TYR A 4 28.09 -7.32 -2.47
CA TYR A 4 29.23 -6.73 -3.16
C TYR A 4 29.75 -5.48 -2.44
N ALA A 5 31.07 -5.35 -2.31
CA ALA A 5 31.74 -4.23 -1.68
C ALA A 5 31.96 -3.03 -2.63
N SER A 6 31.86 -3.23 -3.95
CA SER A 6 32.02 -2.15 -4.93
C SER A 6 31.21 -2.37 -6.22
N LEU A 7 31.02 -1.30 -7.00
CA LEU A 7 30.40 -1.36 -8.33
C LEU A 7 31.19 -2.27 -9.29
N GLN A 8 32.51 -2.32 -9.16
CA GLN A 8 33.36 -3.17 -9.98
C GLN A 8 33.12 -4.65 -9.68
N GLU A 9 33.04 -5.00 -8.39
CA GLU A 9 32.72 -6.35 -7.95
C GLU A 9 31.32 -6.76 -8.40
N ALA A 10 30.32 -5.89 -8.24
CA ALA A 10 28.98 -6.13 -8.71
C ALA A 10 28.92 -6.34 -10.24
N SER A 11 29.61 -5.50 -11.02
CA SER A 11 29.69 -5.66 -12.49
C SER A 11 30.37 -6.97 -12.89
N THR A 12 31.42 -7.36 -12.15
CA THR A 12 32.16 -8.61 -12.40
C THR A 12 31.27 -9.82 -12.11
N ALA A 13 30.55 -9.82 -10.98
CA ALA A 13 29.60 -10.87 -10.63
C ALA A 13 28.42 -10.98 -11.62
N MET A 14 28.00 -9.86 -12.20
CA MET A 14 26.94 -9.82 -13.21
C MET A 14 27.41 -10.25 -14.60
N GLY A 15 28.73 -10.35 -14.85
CA GLY A 15 29.29 -10.63 -16.18
C GLY A 15 29.04 -9.53 -17.21
N ARG A 16 28.58 -8.35 -16.78
CA ARG A 16 28.30 -7.18 -17.62
C ARG A 16 28.38 -5.89 -16.80
N PRO A 17 28.58 -4.72 -17.45
CA PRO A 17 28.39 -3.44 -16.78
C PRO A 17 26.98 -3.33 -16.16
N LEU A 18 26.90 -2.69 -15.00
CA LEU A 18 25.63 -2.33 -14.40
C LEU A 18 24.92 -1.26 -15.25
N THR A 19 23.61 -1.36 -15.35
CA THR A 19 22.78 -0.29 -15.92
C THR A 19 22.78 0.94 -15.01
N ALA A 20 22.31 2.08 -15.50
CA ALA A 20 22.16 3.30 -14.70
C ALA A 20 21.24 3.07 -13.48
N ALA A 21 20.14 2.35 -13.66
CA ALA A 21 19.21 2.01 -12.59
C ALA A 21 19.84 1.09 -11.53
N GLU A 22 20.59 0.07 -11.97
CA GLU A 22 21.31 -0.83 -11.07
C GLU A 22 22.42 -0.10 -10.30
N THR A 23 23.11 0.84 -10.94
CA THR A 23 24.12 1.69 -10.29
C THR A 23 23.50 2.58 -9.24
N LEU A 24 22.37 3.23 -9.55
CA LEU A 24 21.63 4.06 -8.60
C LEU A 24 21.13 3.21 -7.41
N TRP A 25 20.55 2.05 -7.69
CA TRP A 25 20.10 1.11 -6.66
C TRP A 25 21.26 0.66 -5.78
N PHE A 26 22.39 0.28 -6.38
CA PHE A 26 23.60 -0.11 -5.65
C PHE A 26 24.06 1.01 -4.71
N ASN A 27 24.26 2.22 -5.23
CA ASN A 27 24.72 3.37 -4.44
C ASN A 27 23.77 3.70 -3.29
N TYR A 28 22.47 3.54 -3.51
CA TYR A 28 21.48 3.77 -2.47
C TYR A 28 21.44 2.66 -1.40
N THR A 29 21.62 1.40 -1.80
CA THR A 29 21.37 0.23 -0.95
C THR A 29 22.62 -0.42 -0.36
N ALA A 30 23.82 -0.12 -0.87
CA ALA A 30 25.08 -0.79 -0.47
C ALA A 30 25.34 -0.81 1.04
N HIS A 31 24.90 0.22 1.76
CA HIS A 31 25.09 0.34 3.22
C HIS A 31 23.79 0.20 4.03
N LYS A 32 22.72 -0.31 3.41
CA LYS A 32 21.40 -0.48 4.06
C LYS A 32 21.09 -1.97 4.24
N THR A 33 20.58 -2.31 5.42
CA THR A 33 20.03 -3.65 5.65
C THR A 33 18.74 -3.84 4.86
N ASP A 34 18.41 -5.09 4.50
CA ASP A 34 17.16 -5.39 3.81
C ASP A 34 15.95 -5.05 4.68
N TYR A 35 16.10 -5.14 6.01
CA TYR A 35 15.12 -4.66 6.98
C TYR A 35 14.87 -3.15 6.83
N LEU A 36 15.94 -2.34 6.79
CA LEU A 36 15.80 -0.90 6.62
C LEU A 36 15.14 -0.57 5.27
N LEU A 37 15.49 -1.28 4.19
CA LEU A 37 14.84 -1.12 2.88
C LEU A 37 13.35 -1.42 2.96
N TYR A 38 12.98 -2.54 3.59
CA TYR A 38 11.58 -2.89 3.83
C TYR A 38 10.83 -1.84 4.66
N CYS A 39 11.47 -1.25 5.68
CA CYS A 39 10.88 -0.19 6.51
C CYS A 39 10.56 1.09 5.73
N HIS A 40 11.06 1.29 4.49
CA HIS A 40 10.63 2.41 3.64
C HIS A 40 9.14 2.33 3.28
N SER A 41 8.52 1.15 3.38
CA SER A 41 7.08 0.97 3.22
C SER A 41 6.27 1.84 4.20
N ILE A 42 6.76 2.07 5.43
CA ILE A 42 6.05 2.83 6.47
C ILE A 42 5.92 4.32 6.11
N PRO A 43 7.01 5.09 5.91
CA PRO A 43 6.88 6.49 5.52
C PRO A 43 6.19 6.63 4.15
N MET A 44 6.39 5.68 3.23
CA MET A 44 5.69 5.67 1.96
C MET A 44 4.17 5.57 2.14
N LEU A 45 3.68 4.58 2.90
CA LEU A 45 2.25 4.40 3.15
C LEU A 45 1.66 5.56 3.94
N PHE A 46 2.40 6.10 4.92
CA PHE A 46 2.00 7.33 5.64
C PHE A 46 1.80 8.51 4.68
N LEU A 47 2.78 8.75 3.80
CA LEU A 47 2.70 9.84 2.82
C LEU A 47 1.54 9.62 1.84
N LEU A 48 1.32 8.41 1.35
CA LEU A 48 0.22 8.12 0.43
C LEU A 48 -1.15 8.27 1.11
N GLN A 49 -1.33 7.73 2.31
CA GLN A 49 -2.55 7.86 3.11
C GLN A 49 -2.85 9.33 3.49
N THR A 50 -1.84 10.20 3.49
CA THR A 50 -2.02 11.64 3.76
C THR A 50 -2.27 12.42 2.47
N LEU A 51 -1.38 12.27 1.48
CA LEU A 51 -1.33 13.15 0.32
C LEU A 51 -2.37 12.80 -0.75
N VAL A 52 -2.69 11.51 -0.95
CA VAL A 52 -3.64 11.10 -1.98
C VAL A 52 -5.07 11.51 -1.61
N PRO A 53 -5.58 11.25 -0.39
CA PRO A 53 -6.88 11.78 0.02
C PRO A 53 -6.93 13.31 0.06
N LEU A 54 -5.82 13.96 0.48
CA LEU A 54 -5.73 15.42 0.48
C LEU A 54 -5.86 15.98 -0.95
N PHE A 55 -5.23 15.35 -1.93
CA PHE A 55 -5.38 15.72 -3.33
C PHE A 55 -6.84 15.66 -3.80
N TYR A 56 -7.55 14.56 -3.52
CA TYR A 56 -8.98 14.45 -3.87
C TYR A 56 -9.85 15.48 -3.14
N LEU A 57 -9.60 15.73 -1.85
CA LEU A 57 -10.30 16.76 -1.10
C LEU A 57 -10.06 18.16 -1.70
N LEU A 58 -8.82 18.48 -2.07
CA LEU A 58 -8.49 19.77 -2.69
C LEU A 58 -9.18 19.95 -4.05
N ILE A 59 -9.24 18.90 -4.88
CA ILE A 59 -9.99 18.96 -6.14
C ILE A 59 -11.48 19.19 -5.87
N GLU A 60 -12.06 18.50 -4.89
CA GLU A 60 -13.48 18.68 -4.53
C GLU A 60 -13.77 20.14 -4.07
N LEU A 61 -12.85 20.75 -3.32
CA LEU A 61 -12.99 22.13 -2.85
C LEU A 61 -12.76 23.19 -3.94
N VAL A 62 -11.76 22.99 -4.81
CA VAL A 62 -11.37 23.96 -5.84
C VAL A 62 -12.23 23.84 -7.09
N PHE A 63 -12.64 22.62 -7.45
CA PHE A 63 -13.36 22.31 -8.69
C PHE A 63 -14.69 21.56 -8.44
N PRO A 64 -15.57 22.03 -7.54
CA PRO A 64 -16.75 21.27 -7.10
C PRO A 64 -17.73 20.93 -8.23
N ARG A 65 -17.86 21.79 -9.24
CA ARG A 65 -18.76 21.55 -10.39
C ARG A 65 -18.28 20.40 -11.29
N TYR A 66 -16.97 20.18 -11.36
CA TYR A 66 -16.38 19.11 -12.16
C TYR A 66 -16.36 17.78 -11.42
N VAL A 67 -16.29 17.81 -10.08
CA VAL A 67 -16.31 16.60 -9.24
C VAL A 67 -17.74 16.09 -9.00
N ALA A 68 -18.72 16.99 -8.85
CA ALA A 68 -20.09 16.61 -8.50
C ALA A 68 -20.74 15.49 -9.35
N PRO A 69 -20.51 15.40 -10.68
CA PRO A 69 -21.06 14.30 -11.48
C PRO A 69 -20.48 12.91 -11.18
N TYR A 70 -19.29 12.85 -10.58
CA TYR A 70 -18.60 11.59 -10.28
C TYR A 70 -19.02 11.04 -8.92
N LYS A 71 -19.42 11.90 -7.96
CA LYS A 71 -19.78 11.49 -6.60
C LYS A 71 -20.93 10.48 -6.56
N LEU A 72 -20.68 9.31 -5.98
CA LEU A 72 -21.70 8.27 -5.74
C LEU A 72 -22.85 8.70 -4.80
N GLN A 73 -22.59 9.60 -3.84
CA GLN A 73 -23.59 10.04 -2.85
C GLN A 73 -23.70 11.57 -2.77
N PRO A 74 -24.21 12.24 -3.82
CA PRO A 74 -24.13 13.70 -3.96
C PRO A 74 -25.00 14.48 -2.96
N LYS A 75 -25.92 13.82 -2.25
CA LYS A 75 -26.82 14.45 -1.27
C LYS A 75 -26.19 14.60 0.11
N ILE A 76 -25.14 13.84 0.41
CA ILE A 76 -24.46 13.88 1.70
C ILE A 76 -23.19 14.71 1.52
N LYS A 77 -23.09 15.79 2.29
CA LYS A 77 -21.91 16.66 2.30
C LYS A 77 -21.12 16.40 3.55
N ILE A 78 -19.81 16.21 3.39
CA ILE A 78 -18.92 15.97 4.52
C ILE A 78 -18.10 17.23 4.79
N SER A 79 -18.08 17.68 6.03
CA SER A 79 -17.38 18.90 6.43
C SER A 79 -15.86 18.71 6.48
N LEU A 80 -15.11 19.82 6.42
CA LEU A 80 -13.65 19.80 6.63
C LEU A 80 -13.29 19.29 8.03
N TYR A 81 -14.12 19.60 9.03
CA TYR A 81 -13.94 19.11 10.39
C TYR A 81 -14.04 17.58 10.46
N GLU A 82 -15.04 16.98 9.78
CA GLU A 82 -15.20 15.53 9.73
C GLU A 82 -14.05 14.85 8.98
N ASN A 83 -13.59 15.42 7.86
CA ASN A 83 -12.39 14.94 7.15
C ASN A 83 -11.16 14.93 8.08
N PHE A 84 -10.93 16.04 8.78
CA PHE A 84 -9.79 16.15 9.69
C PHE A 84 -9.90 15.20 10.88
N LYS A 85 -11.10 15.07 11.48
CA LYS A 85 -11.37 14.11 12.57
C LYS A 85 -11.11 12.67 12.12
N CYS A 86 -11.62 12.28 10.95
CA CYS A 86 -11.40 10.96 10.36
C CYS A 86 -9.90 10.71 10.14
N TYR A 87 -9.20 11.66 9.53
CA TYR A 87 -7.75 11.59 9.34
C TYR A 87 -7.00 11.35 10.66
N LEU A 88 -7.32 12.07 11.74
CA LEU A 88 -6.67 11.84 13.05
C LEU A 88 -6.94 10.44 13.61
N VAL A 89 -8.14 9.90 13.45
CA VAL A 89 -8.47 8.52 13.87
C VAL A 89 -7.67 7.52 13.06
N VAL A 90 -7.64 7.67 11.73
CA VAL A 90 -6.88 6.79 10.84
C VAL A 90 -5.38 6.85 11.12
N MET A 91 -4.81 8.04 11.32
CA MET A 91 -3.40 8.19 11.69
C MET A 91 -3.07 7.55 13.04
N ARG A 92 -3.97 7.67 14.02
CA ARG A 92 -3.80 6.97 15.30
C ARG A 92 -3.76 5.46 15.11
N THR A 93 -4.68 4.90 14.31
CA THR A 93 -4.68 3.47 13.99
C THR A 93 -3.43 3.06 13.20
N PHE A 94 -2.98 3.89 12.25
CA PHE A 94 -1.76 3.65 11.50
C PHE A 94 -0.54 3.52 12.42
N PHE A 95 -0.34 4.47 13.33
CA PHE A 95 0.82 4.46 14.22
C PHE A 95 0.74 3.40 15.33
N LEU A 96 -0.47 3.09 15.83
CA LEU A 96 -0.64 2.11 16.93
C LEU A 96 -0.72 0.67 16.45
N ILE A 97 -1.18 0.43 15.22
CA ILE A 97 -1.48 -0.91 14.70
C ILE A 97 -0.66 -1.20 13.45
N VAL A 98 -0.88 -0.46 12.36
CA VAL A 98 -0.32 -0.78 11.03
C VAL A 98 1.21 -0.69 11.02
N ALA A 99 1.80 0.40 11.51
CA ALA A 99 3.25 0.58 11.50
C ALA A 99 3.99 -0.44 12.38
N PRO A 100 3.55 -0.74 13.63
CA PRO A 100 4.12 -1.84 14.42
C PRO A 100 4.05 -3.19 13.71
N ILE A 101 2.94 -3.50 13.03
CA ILE A 101 2.81 -4.76 12.29
C ILE A 101 3.79 -4.83 11.14
N LEU A 102 3.92 -3.75 10.37
CA LEU A 102 4.91 -3.69 9.29
C LEU A 102 6.30 -3.96 9.87
N LEU A 103 6.73 -3.22 10.90
CA LEU A 103 8.02 -3.43 11.57
C LEU A 103 8.24 -4.90 11.99
N LEU A 104 7.23 -5.53 12.59
CA LEU A 104 7.33 -6.91 13.09
C LEU A 104 7.21 -7.98 12.00
N SER A 105 6.66 -7.65 10.82
CA SER A 105 6.39 -8.62 9.75
C SER A 105 7.57 -8.91 8.81
N TYR A 106 8.69 -8.22 8.97
CA TYR A 106 9.88 -8.44 8.14
C TYR A 106 10.38 -9.90 8.07
N PRO A 107 10.35 -10.73 9.15
CA PRO A 107 10.69 -12.14 9.05
C PRO A 107 9.84 -12.89 8.01
N SER A 108 8.56 -12.56 7.89
CA SER A 108 7.66 -13.14 6.89
C SER A 108 8.08 -12.72 5.47
N ILE A 109 8.46 -11.47 5.27
CA ILE A 109 8.96 -10.94 4.00
C ILE A 109 10.24 -11.67 3.56
N LYS A 110 11.15 -11.91 4.51
CA LYS A 110 12.37 -12.68 4.28
C LYS A 110 12.06 -14.14 3.95
N MET A 111 11.08 -14.75 4.64
CA MET A 111 10.65 -16.14 4.41
C MET A 111 9.98 -16.32 3.03
N ILE A 112 9.18 -15.35 2.60
CA ILE A 112 8.57 -15.31 1.26
C ILE A 112 9.64 -15.24 0.15
N GLY A 113 10.79 -14.63 0.43
CA GLY A 113 11.90 -14.52 -0.52
C GLY A 113 11.86 -13.24 -1.38
N ILE A 114 11.23 -12.17 -0.89
CA ILE A 114 11.34 -10.85 -1.56
C ILE A 114 12.80 -10.41 -1.52
N ARG A 115 13.39 -10.25 -2.71
CA ARG A 115 14.83 -9.97 -2.86
C ARG A 115 15.12 -8.47 -2.99
N THR A 116 16.29 -8.05 -2.52
CA THR A 116 16.86 -6.71 -2.71
C THR A 116 18.09 -6.72 -3.63
N SER A 117 18.47 -7.92 -4.11
CA SER A 117 19.68 -8.18 -4.87
C SER A 117 19.58 -7.79 -6.34
N LEU A 118 20.74 -7.57 -6.96
CA LEU A 118 20.90 -7.49 -8.41
C LEU A 118 20.68 -8.88 -9.06
N PRO A 119 20.31 -8.93 -10.35
CA PRO A 119 19.91 -7.81 -11.22
C PRO A 119 18.57 -7.19 -10.82
N LEU A 120 18.31 -5.94 -11.19
CA LEU A 120 16.97 -5.37 -11.02
C LEU A 120 15.93 -6.11 -11.88
N PRO A 121 14.64 -6.15 -11.45
CA PRO A 121 13.60 -6.80 -12.23
C PRO A 121 13.41 -6.07 -13.57
N SER A 122 13.11 -6.83 -14.63
CA SER A 122 12.76 -6.22 -15.91
C SER A 122 11.38 -5.54 -15.84
N SER A 123 11.09 -4.59 -16.74
CA SER A 123 9.76 -3.97 -16.79
C SER A 123 8.65 -4.99 -17.02
N MET A 124 8.90 -6.04 -17.81
CA MET A 124 7.93 -7.12 -18.03
C MET A 124 7.71 -7.94 -16.75
N GLU A 125 8.77 -8.26 -15.99
CA GLU A 125 8.66 -8.94 -14.69
C GLU A 125 7.80 -8.13 -13.72
N ILE A 126 8.05 -6.81 -13.62
CA ILE A 126 7.25 -5.90 -12.78
C ILE A 126 5.78 -5.93 -13.22
N ILE A 127 5.50 -5.75 -14.52
CA ILE A 127 4.12 -5.69 -15.04
C ILE A 127 3.39 -7.00 -14.78
N CYS A 128 3.99 -8.15 -15.10
CA CYS A 128 3.38 -9.46 -14.87
C CYS A 128 3.10 -9.70 -13.38
N GLN A 129 4.04 -9.36 -12.50
CA GLN A 129 3.87 -9.47 -11.05
C GLN A 129 2.71 -8.58 -10.57
N LEU A 130 2.67 -7.31 -10.98
CA LEU A 130 1.59 -6.40 -10.60
C LEU A 130 0.22 -6.89 -11.06
N VAL A 131 0.09 -7.37 -12.30
CA VAL A 131 -1.18 -7.94 -12.81
C VAL A 131 -1.62 -9.12 -11.94
N ILE A 132 -0.70 -10.03 -11.63
CA ILE A 132 -1.00 -11.17 -10.75
C ILE A 132 -1.42 -10.70 -9.36
N TYR A 133 -0.72 -9.71 -8.79
CA TYR A 133 -1.04 -9.18 -7.46
C TYR A 133 -2.42 -8.54 -7.43
N PHE A 134 -2.78 -7.73 -8.43
CA PHE A 134 -4.11 -7.15 -8.54
C PHE A 134 -5.20 -8.21 -8.64
N VAL A 135 -5.04 -9.24 -9.48
CA VAL A 135 -6.04 -10.30 -9.62
C VAL A 135 -6.23 -11.08 -8.33
N ILE A 136 -5.14 -11.43 -7.65
CA ILE A 136 -5.20 -12.18 -6.38
C ILE A 136 -5.81 -11.31 -5.28
N GLU A 137 -5.38 -10.06 -5.18
CA GLU A 137 -5.88 -9.13 -4.16
C GLU A 137 -7.38 -8.87 -4.37
N ASP A 138 -7.81 -8.51 -5.57
CA ASP A 138 -9.24 -8.25 -5.88
C ASP A 138 -10.11 -9.47 -5.54
N TYR A 139 -9.72 -10.65 -6.02
CA TYR A 139 -10.48 -11.88 -5.76
C TYR A 139 -10.56 -12.21 -4.26
N SER A 140 -9.44 -12.13 -3.54
CA SER A 140 -9.40 -12.48 -2.11
C SER A 140 -10.07 -11.41 -1.25
N ASN A 141 -9.91 -10.13 -1.60
CA ASN A 141 -10.56 -9.00 -0.95
C ASN A 141 -12.07 -9.10 -1.07
N TYR A 142 -12.60 -9.39 -2.27
CA TYR A 142 -14.04 -9.61 -2.49
C TYR A 142 -14.63 -10.63 -1.51
N TRP A 143 -14.01 -11.81 -1.38
CA TRP A 143 -14.53 -12.86 -0.51
C TRP A 143 -14.42 -12.48 0.97
N ILE A 144 -13.30 -11.89 1.39
CA ILE A 144 -13.15 -11.40 2.77
C ILE A 144 -14.17 -10.32 3.07
N HIS A 145 -14.36 -9.36 2.17
CA HIS A 145 -15.36 -8.31 2.33
C HIS A 145 -16.77 -8.89 2.45
N ARG A 146 -17.12 -9.85 1.60
CA ARG A 146 -18.40 -10.55 1.69
C ARG A 146 -18.59 -11.28 3.03
N LEU A 147 -17.53 -11.85 3.60
CA LEU A 147 -17.58 -12.45 4.95
C LEU A 147 -17.77 -11.41 6.05
N PHE A 148 -17.22 -10.20 5.88
CA PHE A 148 -17.38 -9.10 6.82
C PHE A 148 -18.80 -8.52 6.84
N HIS A 149 -19.59 -8.79 5.80
CA HIS A 149 -21.03 -8.50 5.74
C HIS A 149 -21.92 -9.58 6.37
N LEU A 150 -21.36 -10.67 6.89
CA LEU A 150 -22.13 -11.58 7.74
C LEU A 150 -22.57 -10.85 9.01
N GLN A 151 -23.83 -11.04 9.42
CA GLN A 151 -24.49 -10.22 10.44
C GLN A 151 -23.61 -9.94 11.68
N TRP A 152 -23.05 -10.99 12.29
CA TRP A 152 -22.23 -10.83 13.49
C TRP A 152 -20.94 -10.05 13.24
N VAL A 153 -20.25 -10.33 12.13
CA VAL A 153 -18.99 -9.65 11.77
C VAL A 153 -19.28 -8.19 11.42
N TYR A 154 -20.38 -7.94 10.71
CA TYR A 154 -20.79 -6.59 10.37
C TYR A 154 -21.05 -5.76 11.63
N GLU A 155 -21.94 -6.23 12.51
CA GLU A 155 -22.38 -5.48 13.67
C GLU A 155 -21.23 -5.16 14.65
N ASN A 156 -20.25 -6.04 14.77
CA ASN A 156 -19.17 -5.93 15.76
C ASN A 156 -17.84 -5.38 15.19
N ILE A 157 -17.60 -5.51 13.89
CA ILE A 157 -16.31 -5.19 13.25
C ILE A 157 -16.53 -4.24 12.08
N HIS A 158 -17.25 -4.67 11.03
CA HIS A 158 -17.33 -3.93 9.76
C HIS A 158 -18.18 -2.65 9.81
N LYS A 159 -19.04 -2.52 10.83
CA LYS A 159 -19.88 -1.34 11.01
C LYS A 159 -19.08 -0.04 11.15
N VAL A 160 -17.86 -0.09 11.72
CA VAL A 160 -16.98 1.09 11.84
C VAL A 160 -16.56 1.60 10.47
N HIS A 161 -16.24 0.67 9.55
CA HIS A 161 -15.91 1.00 8.17
C HIS A 161 -17.07 1.70 7.44
N HIS A 162 -18.29 1.30 7.74
CA HIS A 162 -19.51 1.91 7.20
C HIS A 162 -20.06 3.10 8.01
N GLU A 163 -19.30 3.66 8.96
CA GLU A 163 -19.71 4.86 9.72
C GLU A 163 -19.91 6.07 8.79
N TYR A 164 -19.00 6.24 7.83
CA TYR A 164 -19.12 7.24 6.77
C TYR A 164 -19.83 6.62 5.57
N THR A 165 -21.12 6.94 5.42
CA THR A 165 -21.93 6.42 4.32
C THR A 165 -21.49 6.98 2.98
N ALA A 166 -21.17 8.28 2.93
CA ALA A 166 -20.66 8.93 1.72
C ALA A 166 -19.15 8.72 1.54
N PRO A 167 -18.68 8.41 0.32
CA PRO A 167 -17.27 8.23 0.06
C PRO A 167 -16.43 9.44 0.49
N MET A 168 -15.44 9.16 1.35
CA MET A 168 -14.40 10.08 1.79
C MET A 168 -13.04 9.40 1.66
N GLY A 169 -12.12 9.98 0.90
CA GLY A 169 -10.78 9.41 0.71
C GLY A 169 -10.01 9.19 2.03
N PHE A 170 -10.20 10.05 3.03
CA PHE A 170 -9.58 9.85 4.36
C PHE A 170 -10.16 8.66 5.13
N ALA A 171 -11.38 8.22 4.82
CA ALA A 171 -12.04 7.08 5.46
C ALA A 171 -11.57 5.71 4.93
N THR A 172 -10.68 5.68 3.93
CA THR A 172 -10.13 4.44 3.33
C THR A 172 -9.67 3.39 4.37
N GLN A 173 -9.06 3.84 5.46
CA GLN A 173 -8.58 2.98 6.55
C GLN A 173 -9.30 3.28 7.89
N HIS A 174 -10.44 3.96 7.83
CA HIS A 174 -11.30 4.17 8.99
C HIS A 174 -12.09 2.90 9.24
N ALA A 175 -11.47 1.94 9.92
CA ALA A 175 -12.05 0.64 10.18
C ALA A 175 -11.66 0.13 11.57
N HIS A 176 -12.35 -0.91 12.02
CA HIS A 176 -11.98 -1.62 13.24
C HIS A 176 -10.56 -2.22 13.09
N TRP A 177 -9.77 -2.27 14.16
CA TRP A 177 -8.38 -2.73 14.08
C TRP A 177 -8.27 -4.16 13.53
N ILE A 178 -9.19 -5.07 13.88
CA ILE A 178 -9.25 -6.44 13.33
C ILE A 178 -9.42 -6.41 11.82
N GLU A 179 -10.26 -5.51 11.31
CA GLU A 179 -10.48 -5.37 9.87
C GLU A 179 -9.19 -4.95 9.16
N ASN A 180 -8.49 -3.94 9.70
CA ASN A 180 -7.19 -3.53 9.19
C ASN A 180 -6.16 -4.66 9.17
N LEU A 181 -6.21 -5.61 10.12
CA LEU A 181 -5.36 -6.81 10.10
C LEU A 181 -5.75 -7.76 8.97
N VAL A 182 -7.04 -8.10 8.90
CA VAL A 182 -7.55 -9.14 8.01
C VAL A 182 -7.48 -8.69 6.54
N PHE A 183 -7.82 -7.43 6.26
CA PHE A 183 -7.69 -6.86 4.91
C PHE A 183 -6.24 -6.60 4.50
N GLY A 184 -5.29 -6.65 5.43
CA GLY A 184 -3.87 -6.74 5.10
C GLY A 184 -3.53 -8.05 4.36
N ILE A 185 -4.21 -9.16 4.65
CA ILE A 185 -3.89 -10.49 4.10
C ILE A 185 -3.98 -10.52 2.57
N PRO A 186 -5.09 -10.10 1.91
CA PRO A 186 -5.17 -9.98 0.45
C PRO A 186 -3.97 -9.29 -0.19
N SER A 187 -3.53 -8.17 0.40
CA SER A 187 -2.41 -7.36 -0.12
C SER A 187 -1.07 -8.10 -0.07
N PHE A 188 -0.91 -9.11 0.78
CA PHE A 188 0.31 -9.92 0.88
C PHE A 188 0.24 -11.25 0.14
N LEU A 189 -0.95 -11.75 -0.22
CA LEU A 189 -1.10 -13.06 -0.89
C LEU A 189 -0.39 -13.11 -2.25
N GLY A 190 -0.54 -12.08 -3.08
CA GLY A 190 0.13 -11.99 -4.37
C GLY A 190 1.66 -12.08 -4.25
N PRO A 191 2.31 -11.17 -3.49
CA PRO A 191 3.75 -11.23 -3.24
C PRO A 191 4.21 -12.53 -2.56
N ALA A 192 3.37 -13.18 -1.76
CA ALA A 192 3.69 -14.47 -1.14
C ALA A 192 3.72 -15.62 -2.16
N LEU A 193 2.82 -15.59 -3.15
CA LEU A 193 2.72 -16.62 -4.19
C LEU A 193 3.74 -16.44 -5.31
N VAL A 194 4.01 -15.19 -5.69
CA VAL A 194 4.96 -14.83 -6.73
C VAL A 194 5.94 -13.81 -6.18
N PRO A 195 6.93 -14.21 -5.37
CA PRO A 195 7.88 -13.29 -4.76
C PRO A 195 8.72 -12.58 -5.82
N GLY A 196 8.89 -11.27 -5.63
CA GLY A 196 9.60 -10.40 -6.57
C GLY A 196 10.73 -9.62 -5.91
N HIS A 197 11.13 -8.54 -6.58
CA HIS A 197 12.10 -7.60 -6.04
C HIS A 197 11.42 -6.58 -5.11
N MET A 198 12.16 -6.04 -4.14
CA MET A 198 11.69 -5.01 -3.20
C MET A 198 11.10 -3.80 -3.91
N ILE A 199 11.63 -3.42 -5.07
CA ILE A 199 11.06 -2.33 -5.91
C ILE A 199 9.64 -2.66 -6.36
N THR A 200 9.40 -3.87 -6.90
CA THR A 200 8.05 -4.28 -7.30
C THR A 200 7.12 -4.34 -6.10
N PHE A 201 7.60 -4.82 -4.96
CA PHE A 201 6.83 -4.89 -3.73
C PHE A 201 6.42 -3.50 -3.20
N LEU A 202 7.34 -2.52 -3.16
CA LEU A 202 7.02 -1.15 -2.76
C LEU A 202 6.07 -0.47 -3.76
N LEU A 203 6.29 -0.68 -5.05
CA LEU A 203 5.40 -0.18 -6.10
C LEU A 203 3.99 -0.77 -5.98
N TRP A 204 3.89 -2.08 -5.70
CA TRP A 204 2.63 -2.76 -5.44
C TRP A 204 1.89 -2.13 -4.25
N LEU A 205 2.55 -1.97 -3.10
CA LEU A 205 1.94 -1.33 -1.92
C LEU A 205 1.47 0.09 -2.23
N ALA A 206 2.25 0.86 -3.01
CA ALA A 206 1.88 2.21 -3.39
C ALA A 206 0.63 2.24 -4.29
N LEU A 207 0.60 1.42 -5.34
CA LEU A 207 -0.53 1.35 -6.26
C LEU A 207 -1.80 0.86 -5.55
N ARG A 208 -1.68 -0.17 -4.69
CA ARG A 208 -2.80 -0.67 -3.90
C ARG A 208 -3.36 0.39 -2.97
N GLN A 209 -2.52 1.18 -2.31
CA GLN A 209 -2.95 2.26 -1.44
C GLN A 209 -3.66 3.39 -2.22
N ILE A 210 -3.14 3.75 -3.40
CA ILE A 210 -3.75 4.76 -4.28
C ILE A 210 -5.14 4.31 -4.75
N GLU A 211 -5.25 3.07 -5.23
CA GLU A 211 -6.51 2.47 -5.67
C GLU A 211 -7.53 2.41 -4.52
N SER A 212 -7.09 2.04 -3.31
CA SER A 212 -7.96 2.02 -2.12
C SER A 212 -8.57 3.40 -1.86
N VAL A 213 -7.75 4.46 -1.93
CA VAL A 213 -8.21 5.84 -1.72
C VAL A 213 -9.13 6.30 -2.84
N GLU A 214 -8.85 5.91 -4.08
CA GLU A 214 -9.68 6.25 -5.23
C GLU A 214 -11.09 5.66 -5.09
N ASN A 215 -11.21 4.38 -4.73
CA ASN A 215 -12.50 3.73 -4.44
C ASN A 215 -13.31 4.44 -3.33
N HIS A 216 -12.64 5.12 -2.40
CA HIS A 216 -13.28 5.87 -1.32
C HIS A 216 -13.47 7.37 -1.63
N SER A 217 -13.00 7.87 -2.77
CA SER A 217 -13.09 9.31 -3.10
C SER A 217 -14.40 9.68 -3.82
N GLY A 218 -15.08 8.66 -4.35
CA GLY A 218 -16.48 8.71 -4.75
C GLY A 218 -16.74 9.24 -6.13
#